data_AF-F6TFX7-F1
#
_entry.id   AF-F6TFX7-F1
#
_cell.length_a   1.000
_cell.length_b   1.000
_cell.length_c   1.000
_cell.angle_alpha   90.00
_cell.angle_beta   90.00
_cell.angle_gamma   90.00
#
_symmetry.space_group_name_H-M   'P 1'
#
loop_
_entity.id
_entity.type
_entity.pdbx_description
1 polymer ?
#
loop_
_entity_poly.entity_id
_entity_poly.type
_entity_poly.pdbx_seq_one_letter_code
_entity_poly.pdbx_strand_id
1 'polypeptide(L)'
;MSAEPRARARGRAPAGSARALGWTEEPLRGPGGGLRGQAGPGLAWTVGPGAGEPAQVPSCVPLVRSRPPMAGKPADGRGPVHVPFGHIVANEKWRGSQLAQEMQGKIKLVFEADLTPVDFYLSSRSCILYVTEADLVAGNGYRKRLVRVRNSSNLQGIVVVEKTQMSEQYFPAMQKFTVLDLGMVLLPVASQTEASCLLVQLVQEQAKEPSKNPFLRKKRPLISELSLLRTVQQIPGVGKTKAVLLLQKFPSIQQLSNASVPDLEPVVGPAVAQHVHGFFTQSS
;
A
#
# COMPACT_ATOMS: atom_id res chain seq x y z
N MET A 1 14.01 75.22 0.71
CA MET A 1 14.34 75.75 -0.62
C MET A 1 15.66 75.16 -1.06
N SER A 2 15.65 74.52 -2.23
CA SER A 2 16.80 74.05 -3.04
C SER A 2 17.65 72.91 -2.48
N ALA A 3 18.09 71.90 -3.24
CA ALA A 3 17.74 71.39 -4.56
C ALA A 3 18.45 70.02 -4.70
N GLU A 4 17.80 69.06 -5.34
CA GLU A 4 18.38 67.80 -5.84
C GLU A 4 19.56 68.07 -6.82
N PRO A 5 20.40 67.06 -7.09
CA PRO A 5 20.39 66.60 -8.48
C PRO A 5 20.38 65.08 -8.67
N ARG A 6 19.63 64.70 -9.70
CA ARG A 6 19.53 63.39 -10.36
C ARG A 6 20.83 63.00 -11.07
N ALA A 7 21.11 61.69 -11.11
CA ALA A 7 21.82 61.07 -12.24
C ALA A 7 21.13 59.74 -12.63
N ARG A 8 20.75 59.66 -13.92
CA ARG A 8 20.25 58.48 -14.64
C ARG A 8 21.39 57.92 -15.52
N ALA A 9 21.56 56.61 -15.56
CA ALA A 9 21.95 55.82 -16.75
C ALA A 9 21.79 54.32 -16.40
N ARG A 10 20.75 53.62 -16.87
CA ARG A 10 20.72 52.75 -18.08
C ARG A 10 21.86 51.74 -18.20
N GLY A 11 21.51 50.45 -18.16
CA GLY A 11 21.97 49.51 -19.19
C GLY A 11 22.45 48.12 -18.75
N ARG A 12 21.68 47.12 -19.20
CA ARG A 12 22.06 45.75 -19.59
C ARG A 12 22.21 44.65 -18.53
N ALA A 13 21.24 43.73 -18.60
CA ALA A 13 21.34 42.33 -18.21
C ALA A 13 22.28 41.54 -19.16
N PRO A 14 22.81 40.39 -18.70
CA PRO A 14 23.07 39.25 -19.56
C PRO A 14 22.11 38.11 -19.30
N ALA A 15 21.70 37.50 -20.41
CA ALA A 15 20.89 36.30 -20.52
C ALA A 15 21.67 35.04 -20.11
N GLY A 16 20.93 33.97 -19.78
CA GLY A 16 21.41 32.62 -20.06
C GLY A 16 20.94 31.51 -19.12
N SER A 17 20.09 30.64 -19.67
CA SER A 17 19.92 29.23 -19.31
C SER A 17 18.84 28.84 -18.30
N ALA A 18 17.58 29.04 -18.70
CA ALA A 18 16.48 28.15 -18.34
C ALA A 18 16.52 26.90 -19.26
N ARG A 19 16.73 25.71 -18.68
CA ARG A 19 16.40 24.43 -19.35
C ARG A 19 14.96 24.07 -19.01
N ALA A 20 14.06 24.39 -19.94
CA ALA A 20 12.72 23.84 -20.00
C ALA A 20 12.79 22.40 -20.52
N LEU A 21 12.25 21.44 -19.77
CA LEU A 21 11.86 20.14 -20.29
C LEU A 21 10.35 20.20 -20.54
N GLY A 22 10.01 20.57 -21.77
CA GLY A 22 8.63 20.54 -22.26
C GLY A 22 8.18 19.08 -22.44
N TRP A 23 7.01 18.77 -21.89
CA TRP A 23 6.23 17.61 -22.31
C TRP A 23 5.16 18.16 -23.26
N THR A 24 5.24 17.75 -24.51
CA THR A 24 4.30 18.12 -25.57
C THR A 24 2.96 17.42 -25.36
N GLU A 25 1.90 18.21 -25.37
CA GLU A 25 0.51 17.76 -25.50
C GLU A 25 0.26 17.21 -26.91
N GLU A 26 -0.43 16.07 -27.00
CA GLU A 26 -0.89 15.48 -28.26
C GLU A 26 -2.42 15.74 -28.39
N PRO A 27 -2.93 16.36 -29.46
CA PRO A 27 -4.35 16.60 -29.60
C PRO A 27 -5.06 15.49 -30.39
N LEU A 28 -6.20 15.09 -29.85
CA LEU A 28 -7.23 14.22 -30.44
C LEU A 28 -7.63 14.65 -31.86
N ARG A 29 -7.63 13.71 -32.81
CA ARG A 29 -8.38 13.78 -34.07
C ARG A 29 -9.02 12.44 -34.41
N GLY A 30 -10.33 12.45 -34.51
CA GLY A 30 -11.10 11.68 -35.49
C GLY A 30 -12.19 12.59 -36.05
N PRO A 31 -13.09 12.16 -36.96
CA PRO A 31 -13.10 10.93 -37.76
C PRO A 31 -13.22 11.23 -39.28
N GLY A 32 -13.00 10.24 -40.14
CA GLY A 32 -13.29 10.33 -41.58
C GLY A 32 -13.37 8.95 -42.22
N GLY A 33 -14.55 8.59 -42.72
CA GLY A 33 -14.85 7.28 -43.31
C GLY A 33 -14.49 7.16 -44.80
N GLY A 34 -14.55 5.92 -45.30
CA GLY A 34 -14.43 5.57 -46.71
C GLY A 34 -14.51 4.07 -46.95
N LEU A 35 -15.54 3.63 -47.67
CA LEU A 35 -15.97 2.26 -47.97
C LEU A 35 -15.25 1.61 -49.17
N ARG A 36 -15.51 0.30 -49.33
CA ARG A 36 -15.19 -0.67 -50.42
C ARG A 36 -13.81 -1.32 -50.31
N GLY A 37 -13.63 -2.65 -50.36
CA GLY A 37 -14.51 -3.78 -50.69
C GLY A 37 -13.80 -4.68 -51.70
N GLN A 38 -13.58 -5.96 -51.36
CA GLN A 38 -13.73 -7.13 -52.26
C GLN A 38 -13.35 -8.44 -51.55
N ALA A 39 -14.16 -9.46 -51.85
CA ALA A 39 -14.06 -10.84 -51.40
C ALA A 39 -13.38 -11.73 -52.46
N GLY A 40 -12.82 -12.88 -52.06
CA GLY A 40 -12.52 -13.99 -52.97
C GLY A 40 -11.44 -14.95 -52.44
N PRO A 41 -11.50 -16.26 -52.76
CA PRO A 41 -11.46 -17.31 -51.73
C PRO A 41 -10.39 -18.41 -51.92
N GLY A 42 -10.25 -19.25 -50.87
CA GLY A 42 -9.99 -20.69 -51.00
C GLY A 42 -8.56 -21.19 -50.77
N LEU A 43 -8.37 -22.06 -49.78
CA LEU A 43 -8.06 -23.49 -49.98
C LEU A 43 -7.86 -24.20 -48.62
N ALA A 44 -8.44 -25.40 -48.55
CA ALA A 44 -8.47 -26.33 -47.41
C ALA A 44 -7.20 -27.22 -47.37
N TRP A 45 -7.30 -28.39 -46.70
CA TRP A 45 -6.31 -29.46 -46.41
C TRP A 45 -5.56 -29.22 -45.09
N THR A 46 -5.55 -30.09 -44.06
CA THR A 46 -5.86 -31.53 -43.90
C THR A 46 -5.97 -31.86 -42.40
N VAL A 47 -6.73 -32.91 -42.05
CA VAL A 47 -6.79 -33.55 -40.72
C VAL A 47 -5.96 -34.84 -40.73
N GLY A 48 -5.20 -35.10 -39.67
CA GLY A 48 -4.56 -36.39 -39.35
C GLY A 48 -3.81 -36.36 -38.01
N PRO A 49 -3.70 -37.47 -37.25
CA PRO A 49 -3.98 -37.47 -35.81
C PRO A 49 -2.78 -37.77 -34.89
N GLY A 50 -2.95 -37.47 -33.59
CA GLY A 50 -2.42 -38.30 -32.50
C GLY A 50 -1.26 -37.73 -31.67
N ALA A 51 -1.57 -37.52 -30.38
CA ALA A 51 -0.74 -37.72 -29.17
C ALA A 51 -0.90 -36.54 -28.21
N GLY A 52 -1.64 -36.79 -27.13
CA GLY A 52 -1.98 -35.81 -26.10
C GLY A 52 -0.83 -35.60 -25.12
N GLU A 53 -0.59 -34.32 -24.82
CA GLU A 53 0.21 -33.83 -23.71
C GLU A 53 -0.71 -32.89 -22.92
N PRO A 54 -0.92 -33.07 -21.60
CA PRO A 54 -1.83 -32.21 -20.86
C PRO A 54 -1.22 -30.82 -20.68
N ALA A 55 -1.80 -29.85 -21.36
CA ALA A 55 -1.51 -28.43 -21.22
C ALA A 55 -1.70 -27.99 -19.76
N GLN A 56 -0.61 -27.54 -19.15
CA GLN A 56 -0.64 -26.83 -17.88
C GLN A 56 -1.45 -25.54 -18.05
N VAL A 57 -2.56 -25.44 -17.33
CA VAL A 57 -3.37 -24.22 -17.22
C VAL A 57 -2.57 -23.22 -16.38
N PRO A 58 -2.15 -22.06 -16.93
CA PRO A 58 -1.53 -21.04 -16.09
C PRO A 58 -2.62 -20.39 -15.23
N SER A 59 -2.52 -20.62 -13.93
CA SER A 59 -3.31 -19.93 -12.91
C SER A 59 -3.03 -18.43 -12.97
N CYS A 60 -3.95 -17.67 -13.56
CA CYS A 60 -3.95 -16.21 -13.52
C CYS A 60 -4.43 -15.71 -12.15
N VAL A 61 -3.54 -15.78 -11.16
CA VAL A 61 -3.63 -14.94 -9.96
C VAL A 61 -2.71 -13.74 -10.20
N PRO A 62 -3.20 -12.49 -10.20
CA PRO A 62 -2.33 -11.34 -10.31
C PRO A 62 -1.48 -11.24 -9.04
N LEU A 63 -0.25 -11.74 -9.12
CA LEU A 63 0.80 -11.46 -8.15
C LEU A 63 1.02 -9.95 -8.17
N VAL A 64 0.52 -9.26 -7.14
CA VAL A 64 0.92 -7.88 -6.84
C VAL A 64 2.44 -7.91 -6.63
N ARG A 65 3.18 -7.68 -7.71
CA ARG A 65 4.63 -7.53 -7.66
C ARG A 65 4.91 -6.23 -6.94
N SER A 66 5.20 -6.34 -5.64
CA SER A 66 5.88 -5.27 -4.91
C SER A 66 7.19 -4.99 -5.65
N ARG A 67 7.26 -3.86 -6.35
CA ARG A 67 8.50 -3.41 -7.00
C ARG A 67 9.58 -3.29 -5.91
N PRO A 68 10.74 -3.94 -6.05
CA PRO A 68 11.85 -3.73 -5.14
C PRO A 68 12.28 -2.26 -5.23
N PRO A 69 12.72 -1.65 -4.11
CA PRO A 69 13.24 -0.30 -4.14
C PRO A 69 14.47 -0.27 -5.04
N MET A 70 14.46 0.62 -6.03
CA MET A 70 15.65 0.93 -6.83
C MET A 70 16.76 1.36 -5.86
N ALA A 71 17.93 0.75 -5.98
CA ALA A 71 19.12 1.12 -5.20
C ALA A 71 19.57 2.54 -5.60
N GLY A 72 18.92 3.54 -5.01
CA GLY A 72 19.31 4.94 -5.11
C GLY A 72 20.51 5.22 -4.21
N LYS A 73 21.46 6.00 -4.73
CA LYS A 73 22.55 6.61 -3.95
C LYS A 73 22.01 7.21 -2.64
N PRO A 74 22.76 7.15 -1.53
CA PRO A 74 22.33 7.75 -0.27
C PRO A 74 22.02 9.23 -0.51
N ALA A 75 20.77 9.60 -0.28
CA ALA A 75 20.33 10.98 -0.33
C ALA A 75 20.88 11.69 0.90
N ASP A 76 21.78 12.64 0.65
CA ASP A 76 22.33 13.65 1.54
C ASP A 76 23.02 13.17 2.82
N GLY A 77 24.21 13.68 3.10
CA GLY A 77 25.05 13.30 4.25
C GLY A 77 24.51 13.68 5.63
N ARG A 78 23.19 13.88 5.79
CA ARG A 78 22.54 14.21 7.05
C ARG A 78 22.14 12.91 7.75
N GLY A 79 22.64 12.73 8.97
CA GLY A 79 22.23 11.61 9.82
C GLY A 79 20.71 11.59 10.04
N PRO A 80 20.15 10.45 10.46
CA PRO A 80 18.71 10.31 10.69
C PRO A 80 18.21 11.38 11.67
N VAL A 81 17.12 12.07 11.32
CA VAL A 81 16.49 13.08 12.18
C VAL A 81 16.11 12.42 13.51
N HIS A 82 16.67 12.94 14.60
CA HIS A 82 16.39 12.43 15.94
C HIS A 82 15.09 13.03 16.45
N VAL A 83 14.08 12.17 16.66
CA VAL A 83 12.79 12.57 17.23
C VAL A 83 12.69 12.01 18.65
N PRO A 84 12.68 12.87 19.68
CA PRO A 84 12.47 12.43 21.06
C PRO A 84 11.09 11.79 21.22
N PHE A 85 10.97 10.86 22.17
CA PHE A 85 9.71 10.17 22.40
C PHE A 85 8.58 11.14 22.80
N GLY A 86 7.40 10.97 22.21
CA GLY A 86 6.26 11.85 22.48
C GLY A 86 6.44 13.29 21.97
N HIS A 87 7.38 13.53 21.05
CA HIS A 87 7.57 14.82 20.38
C HIS A 87 7.27 14.69 18.87
N ILE A 88 7.02 15.84 18.24
CA ILE A 88 6.97 15.96 16.79
C ILE A 88 8.05 16.95 16.38
N VAL A 89 8.89 16.57 15.41
CA VAL A 89 9.80 17.52 14.76
C VAL A 89 9.11 18.07 13.52
N ALA A 90 8.74 19.34 13.54
CA ALA A 90 7.98 20.04 12.50
C ALA A 90 8.89 20.92 11.66
N ASN A 91 8.57 21.05 10.37
CA ASN A 91 9.27 21.98 9.49
C ASN A 91 9.00 23.42 9.96
N GLU A 92 10.03 24.26 9.95
CA GLU A 92 9.96 25.67 10.36
C GLU A 92 8.81 26.44 9.71
N LYS A 93 8.40 26.08 8.48
CA LYS A 93 7.26 26.70 7.78
C LYS A 93 5.92 26.58 8.53
N TRP A 94 5.80 25.62 9.45
CA TRP A 94 4.60 25.41 10.25
C TRP A 94 4.61 26.20 11.56
N ARG A 95 5.68 26.96 11.86
CA ARG A 95 5.72 27.78 13.07
C ARG A 95 4.60 28.82 13.04
N GLY A 96 3.83 28.88 14.12
CA GLY A 96 2.73 29.84 14.28
C GLY A 96 1.48 29.52 13.46
N SER A 97 1.45 28.42 12.70
CA SER A 97 0.23 27.97 12.02
C SER A 97 -0.83 27.51 13.03
N GLN A 98 -2.10 27.50 12.61
CA GLN A 98 -3.19 26.95 13.41
C GLN A 98 -2.91 25.48 13.78
N LEU A 99 -2.48 24.68 12.81
CA LEU A 99 -2.08 23.29 13.03
C LEU A 99 -1.05 23.15 14.17
N ALA A 100 0.00 23.98 14.18
CA ALA A 100 1.03 23.93 15.21
C ALA A 100 0.52 24.40 16.57
N GLN A 101 -0.28 25.47 16.63
CA GLN A 101 -0.84 25.99 17.88
C GLN A 101 -1.74 24.95 18.57
N GLU A 102 -2.62 24.31 17.79
CA GLU A 102 -3.53 23.26 18.28
C GLU A 102 -2.79 22.02 18.81
N MET A 103 -1.59 21.74 18.29
CA MET A 103 -0.75 20.62 18.73
C MET A 103 0.09 20.95 19.98
N GLN A 104 0.60 22.19 20.12
CA GLN A 104 1.53 22.58 21.21
C GLN A 104 0.95 22.39 22.61
N GLY A 105 -0.37 22.41 22.78
CA GLY A 105 -1.03 22.15 24.07
C GLY A 105 -1.14 20.67 24.45
N LYS A 106 -0.93 19.75 23.50
CA LYS A 106 -1.12 18.30 23.68
C LYS A 106 0.18 17.51 23.51
N ILE A 107 1.08 17.99 22.66
CA ILE A 107 2.35 17.34 22.29
C ILE A 107 3.43 18.42 22.16
N LYS A 108 4.67 18.07 22.54
CA LYS A 108 5.82 18.95 22.38
C LYS A 108 6.26 18.99 20.91
N LEU A 109 6.24 20.19 20.34
CA LEU A 109 6.70 20.47 18.97
C LEU A 109 8.11 21.07 18.99
N VAL A 110 9.00 20.50 18.19
CA VAL A 110 10.34 21.02 17.92
C VAL A 110 10.36 21.46 16.46
N PHE A 111 10.82 22.67 16.18
CA PHE A 111 10.88 23.17 14.80
C PHE A 111 12.31 23.13 14.26
N GLU A 112 12.44 22.70 13.01
CA GLU A 112 13.74 22.63 12.31
C GLU A 112 13.59 23.10 10.86
N ALA A 113 14.57 23.89 10.39
CA ALA A 113 14.52 24.53 9.07
C ALA A 113 14.79 23.57 7.90
N ASP A 114 15.62 22.55 8.12
CA ASP A 114 16.16 21.69 7.05
C ASP A 114 15.38 20.37 6.89
N LEU A 115 14.08 20.38 7.14
CA LEU A 115 13.26 19.15 7.07
C LEU A 115 12.73 18.84 5.67
N THR A 116 12.91 19.73 4.68
CA THR A 116 12.45 19.48 3.30
C THR A 116 13.11 18.21 2.75
N PRO A 117 12.34 17.22 2.25
CA PRO A 117 10.96 17.30 1.71
C PRO A 117 9.80 17.05 2.69
N VAL A 118 10.06 16.82 3.98
CA VAL A 118 9.09 16.37 4.99
C VAL A 118 8.50 17.55 5.78
N ASP A 119 7.24 17.41 6.20
CA ASP A 119 6.52 18.40 7.01
C ASP A 119 6.64 18.14 8.50
N PHE A 120 6.47 16.88 8.93
CA PHE A 120 6.59 16.48 10.32
C PHE A 120 7.25 15.10 10.44
N TYR A 121 8.13 14.91 11.42
CA TYR A 121 8.63 13.60 11.81
C TYR A 121 7.98 13.15 13.11
N LEU A 122 7.43 11.94 13.09
CA LEU A 122 6.87 11.26 14.26
C LEU A 122 7.91 10.36 14.94
N SER A 123 8.84 9.83 14.16
CA SER A 123 10.00 9.07 14.61
C SER A 123 11.10 9.15 13.56
N SER A 124 12.27 8.57 13.83
CA SER A 124 13.36 8.48 12.86
C SER A 124 13.02 7.67 11.60
N ARG A 125 11.91 6.92 11.61
CA ARG A 125 11.45 6.06 10.51
C ARG A 125 10.05 6.39 10.01
N SER A 126 9.35 7.35 10.61
CA SER A 126 7.98 7.71 10.23
C SER A 126 7.81 9.22 10.14
N CYS A 127 7.27 9.68 9.03
CA CYS A 127 7.02 11.09 8.79
C CYS A 127 5.65 11.35 8.16
N ILE A 128 5.24 12.61 8.22
CA ILE A 128 4.03 13.12 7.59
C ILE A 128 4.40 14.08 6.47
N LEU A 129 3.69 13.93 5.37
CA LEU A 129 3.64 14.84 4.24
C LEU A 129 2.26 15.48 4.22
N TYR A 130 2.19 16.78 4.47
CA TYR A 130 0.95 17.52 4.49
C TYR A 130 0.71 18.21 3.15
N VAL A 131 -0.43 17.93 2.52
CA VAL A 131 -0.86 18.51 1.26
C VAL A 131 -2.07 19.41 1.55
N THR A 132 -1.86 20.72 1.40
CA THR A 132 -2.93 21.70 1.61
C THR A 132 -3.94 21.66 0.47
N GLU A 133 -5.10 22.28 0.68
CA GLU A 133 -6.09 22.49 -0.38
C GLU A 133 -5.45 23.17 -1.59
N ALA A 134 -4.66 24.24 -1.35
CA ALA A 134 -3.98 24.98 -2.40
C ALA A 134 -2.98 24.11 -3.18
N ASP A 135 -2.22 23.25 -2.50
CA ASP A 135 -1.28 22.33 -3.17
C ASP A 135 -2.01 21.31 -4.05
N LEU A 136 -3.19 20.85 -3.61
CA LEU A 136 -3.99 19.88 -4.35
C LEU A 136 -4.63 20.52 -5.60
N VAL A 137 -5.12 21.76 -5.47
CA VAL A 137 -5.73 22.53 -6.56
C VAL A 137 -4.68 23.05 -7.56
N ALA A 138 -3.48 23.41 -7.09
CA ALA A 138 -2.38 23.88 -7.95
C ALA A 138 -1.83 22.80 -8.89
N GLY A 139 -2.26 21.54 -8.74
CA GLY A 139 -1.91 20.42 -9.62
C GLY A 139 -0.89 19.47 -8.99
N ASN A 140 0.07 19.00 -9.78
CA ASN A 140 0.89 17.84 -9.40
C ASN A 140 2.21 18.18 -8.68
N GLY A 141 2.34 19.39 -8.12
CA GLY A 141 3.57 19.86 -7.46
C GLY A 141 4.02 18.98 -6.28
N TYR A 142 3.06 18.46 -5.51
CA TYR A 142 3.31 17.59 -4.36
C TYR A 142 3.91 16.22 -4.76
N ARG A 143 3.69 15.73 -5.99
CA ARG A 143 4.05 14.37 -6.41
C ARG A 143 5.55 14.10 -6.30
N LYS A 144 6.38 15.08 -6.69
CA LYS A 144 7.85 14.96 -6.59
C LYS A 144 8.29 14.76 -5.14
N ARG A 145 7.61 15.41 -4.20
CA ARG A 145 7.88 15.34 -2.76
C ARG A 145 7.55 13.94 -2.22
N LEU A 146 6.37 13.42 -2.58
CA LEU A 146 5.92 12.08 -2.23
C LEU A 146 6.85 10.99 -2.78
N VAL A 147 7.20 11.05 -4.07
CA VAL A 147 8.11 10.09 -4.71
C VAL A 147 9.49 10.11 -4.04
N ARG A 148 10.00 11.29 -3.69
CA ARG A 148 11.29 11.42 -2.99
C ARG A 148 11.28 10.70 -1.65
N VAL A 149 10.25 10.92 -0.83
CA VAL A 149 10.11 10.23 0.46
C VAL A 149 9.92 8.73 0.28
N ARG A 150 9.12 8.31 -0.71
CA ARG A 150 8.90 6.89 -0.99
C ARG A 150 10.19 6.15 -1.38
N ASN A 151 11.10 6.83 -2.06
CA ASN A 151 12.39 6.28 -2.48
C ASN A 151 13.45 6.28 -1.36
N SER A 152 13.17 6.90 -0.21
CA SER A 152 14.04 6.81 0.96
C SER A 152 13.92 5.43 1.60
N SER A 153 15.04 4.73 1.78
CA SER A 153 15.06 3.33 2.24
C SER A 153 14.58 3.11 3.68
N ASN A 154 14.68 4.14 4.54
CA ASN A 154 14.44 4.02 5.98
C ASN A 154 13.23 4.83 6.49
N LEU A 155 12.46 5.44 5.59
CA LEU A 155 11.42 6.40 5.95
C LEU A 155 10.04 5.98 5.42
N GLN A 156 9.09 5.80 6.33
CA GLN A 156 7.68 5.55 6.01
C GLN A 156 6.92 6.88 6.02
N GLY A 157 6.45 7.29 4.84
CA GLY A 157 5.65 8.51 4.71
C GLY A 157 4.15 8.24 4.83
N ILE A 158 3.50 8.99 5.71
CA ILE A 158 2.04 9.12 5.81
C ILE A 158 1.67 10.44 5.15
N VAL A 159 0.72 10.42 4.23
CA VAL A 159 0.25 11.63 3.55
C VAL A 159 -1.05 12.08 4.21
N VAL A 160 -1.10 13.33 4.66
CA VAL A 160 -2.31 13.99 5.16
C VAL A 160 -2.72 15.02 4.12
N VAL A 161 -3.98 15.01 3.71
CA VAL A 161 -4.48 15.90 2.65
C VAL A 161 -5.76 16.61 3.08
N GLU A 162 -5.82 17.92 2.84
CA GLU A 162 -7.04 18.70 3.06
C GLU A 162 -8.06 18.38 1.96
N LYS A 163 -9.08 17.60 2.32
CA LYS A 163 -10.23 17.25 1.48
C LYS A 163 -11.41 18.15 1.86
N THR A 164 -11.59 19.22 1.12
CA THR A 164 -12.67 20.21 1.26
C THR A 164 -13.57 20.17 0.04
N GLN A 165 -14.64 20.99 0.01
CA GLN A 165 -15.49 21.12 -1.18
C GLN A 165 -14.70 21.58 -2.43
N MET A 166 -13.68 22.43 -2.26
CA MET A 166 -12.86 22.94 -3.36
C MET A 166 -11.87 21.90 -3.89
N SER A 167 -11.32 21.07 -3.01
CA SER A 167 -10.28 20.10 -3.34
C SER A 167 -10.82 18.70 -3.68
N GLU A 168 -12.09 18.42 -3.39
CA GLU A 168 -12.72 17.11 -3.52
C GLU A 168 -12.60 16.51 -4.92
N GLN A 169 -12.76 17.32 -5.98
CA GLN A 169 -12.64 16.86 -7.36
C GLN A 169 -11.24 16.31 -7.72
N TYR A 170 -10.20 16.77 -7.04
CA TYR A 170 -8.80 16.35 -7.27
C TYR A 170 -8.40 15.15 -6.40
N PHE A 171 -9.17 14.86 -5.36
CA PHE A 171 -8.86 13.82 -4.37
C PHE A 171 -8.77 12.39 -4.97
N PRO A 172 -9.64 11.93 -5.88
CA PRO A 172 -9.54 10.58 -6.44
C PRO A 172 -8.22 10.32 -7.17
N ALA A 173 -7.73 11.31 -7.92
CA ALA A 173 -6.46 11.22 -8.63
C ALA A 173 -5.27 11.16 -7.65
N MET A 174 -5.31 11.96 -6.59
CA MET A 174 -4.33 11.95 -5.50
C MET A 174 -4.33 10.61 -4.74
N GLN A 175 -5.51 10.06 -4.46
CA GLN A 175 -5.67 8.76 -3.80
C GLN A 175 -5.12 7.62 -4.63
N LYS A 176 -5.47 7.57 -5.93
CA LYS A 176 -4.92 6.57 -6.85
C LYS A 176 -3.39 6.63 -6.85
N PHE A 177 -2.83 7.82 -7.03
CA PHE A 177 -1.39 8.00 -7.06
C PHE A 177 -0.70 7.61 -5.73
N THR A 178 -1.23 8.08 -4.61
CA THR A 178 -0.58 7.87 -3.30
C THR A 178 -0.73 6.45 -2.79
N VAL A 179 -1.95 5.92 -2.84
CA VAL A 179 -2.28 4.62 -2.22
C VAL A 179 -1.99 3.47 -3.16
N LEU A 180 -2.38 3.57 -4.45
CA LEU A 180 -2.25 2.46 -5.39
C LEU A 180 -0.89 2.48 -6.10
N ASP A 181 -0.45 3.63 -6.59
CA ASP A 181 0.79 3.69 -7.38
C ASP A 181 2.05 3.72 -6.48
N LEU A 182 2.03 4.45 -5.36
CA LEU A 182 3.17 4.56 -4.42
C LEU A 182 3.10 3.58 -3.24
N GLY A 183 1.91 3.07 -2.89
CA GLY A 183 1.72 2.21 -1.72
C GLY A 183 1.91 2.94 -0.38
N MET A 184 1.64 4.24 -0.32
CA MET A 184 1.74 5.07 0.89
C MET A 184 0.37 5.20 1.57
N VAL A 185 0.38 5.52 2.86
CA VAL A 185 -0.85 5.80 3.62
C VAL A 185 -1.35 7.20 3.26
N LEU A 186 -2.65 7.36 3.01
CA LEU A 186 -3.31 8.64 2.76
C LEU A 186 -4.46 8.84 3.75
N LEU A 187 -4.46 9.97 4.44
CA LEU A 187 -5.47 10.35 5.43
C LEU A 187 -6.10 11.70 5.02
N PRO A 188 -7.37 11.71 4.58
CA PRO A 188 -8.08 12.96 4.32
C PRO A 188 -8.48 13.65 5.63
N VAL A 189 -8.43 14.98 5.64
CA VAL A 189 -8.90 15.85 6.73
C VAL A 189 -9.67 17.02 6.14
N ALA A 190 -10.70 17.51 6.82
CA ALA A 190 -11.48 18.66 6.36
C ALA A 190 -10.85 20.00 6.79
N SER A 191 -9.95 20.00 7.78
CA SER A 191 -9.33 21.22 8.32
C SER A 191 -8.03 20.94 9.07
N GLN A 192 -7.26 22.00 9.36
CA GLN A 192 -6.07 21.94 10.21
C GLN A 192 -6.39 21.54 11.65
N THR A 193 -7.58 21.83 12.17
CA THR A 193 -8.01 21.39 13.51
C THR A 193 -8.24 19.89 13.56
N GLU A 194 -8.84 19.31 12.52
CA GLU A 194 -8.96 17.85 12.43
C GLU A 194 -7.59 17.20 12.25
N ALA A 195 -6.74 17.79 11.42
CA ALA A 195 -5.37 17.35 11.24
C ALA A 195 -4.59 17.34 12.56
N SER A 196 -4.67 18.41 13.37
CA SER A 196 -3.94 18.47 14.65
C SER A 196 -4.36 17.34 15.58
N CYS A 197 -5.66 17.06 15.68
CA CYS A 197 -6.20 15.95 16.46
C CYS A 197 -5.69 14.59 15.95
N LEU A 198 -5.73 14.39 14.63
CA LEU A 198 -5.24 13.18 13.98
C LEU A 198 -3.74 12.97 14.23
N LEU A 199 -2.92 14.02 14.07
CA LEU A 199 -1.49 13.94 14.30
C LEU A 199 -1.17 13.60 15.76
N VAL A 200 -1.90 14.20 16.70
CA VAL A 200 -1.76 13.88 18.12
C VAL A 200 -2.06 12.40 18.38
N GLN A 201 -3.14 11.88 17.80
CA GLN A 201 -3.50 10.47 17.92
C GLN A 201 -2.43 9.55 17.31
N LEU A 202 -1.86 9.90 16.16
CA LEU A 202 -0.81 9.12 15.51
C LEU A 202 0.44 9.02 16.38
N VAL A 203 0.86 10.10 17.03
CA VAL A 203 2.02 10.07 17.95
C VAL A 203 1.72 9.23 19.17
N GLN A 204 0.53 9.36 19.75
CA GLN A 204 0.12 8.54 20.89
C GLN A 204 0.08 7.06 20.53
N GLU A 205 -0.34 6.71 19.32
CA GLU A 205 -0.35 5.32 18.86
C GLU A 205 1.07 4.79 18.62
N GLN A 206 1.96 5.59 18.03
CA GLN A 206 3.38 5.23 17.86
C GLN A 206 4.12 5.11 19.21
N ALA A 207 3.68 5.85 20.22
CA ALA A 207 4.23 5.77 21.57
C ALA A 207 3.71 4.56 22.37
N LYS A 208 2.67 3.88 21.91
CA LYS A 208 2.18 2.67 22.59
C LYS A 208 2.98 1.45 22.15
N GLU A 209 3.12 0.51 23.07
CA GLU A 209 3.61 -0.82 22.76
C GLU A 209 2.80 -1.46 21.61
N PRO A 210 3.44 -1.99 20.55
CA PRO A 210 2.74 -2.61 19.42
C PRO A 210 1.76 -3.72 19.82
N SER A 211 2.00 -4.37 20.97
CA SER A 211 1.15 -5.41 21.55
C SER A 211 -0.23 -4.92 22.01
N LYS A 212 -0.40 -3.60 22.22
CA LYS A 212 -1.67 -2.98 22.57
C LYS A 212 -2.59 -2.83 21.36
N ASN A 213 -2.03 -2.80 20.14
CA ASN A 213 -2.83 -2.81 18.93
C ASN A 213 -3.43 -4.21 18.72
N PRO A 214 -4.77 -4.38 18.75
CA PRO A 214 -5.42 -5.68 18.66
C PRO A 214 -5.14 -6.41 17.34
N PHE A 215 -4.83 -5.67 16.27
CA PHE A 215 -4.52 -6.22 14.95
C PHE A 215 -3.07 -6.67 14.80
N LEU A 216 -2.17 -6.22 15.69
CA LEU A 216 -0.75 -6.62 15.70
C LEU A 216 -0.43 -7.68 16.75
N ARG A 217 -1.43 -8.15 17.51
CA ARG A 217 -1.22 -9.19 18.52
C ARG A 217 -0.75 -10.48 17.86
N LYS A 218 0.56 -10.74 17.96
CA LYS A 218 1.16 -12.06 17.69
C LYS A 218 0.88 -13.02 18.84
N LYS A 219 -0.38 -13.23 19.21
CA LYS A 219 -0.72 -14.46 19.90
C LYS A 219 -0.84 -15.50 18.80
N ARG A 220 0.17 -16.36 18.64
CA ARG A 220 -0.07 -17.63 17.93
C ARG A 220 -1.21 -18.29 18.72
N PRO A 221 -2.44 -18.41 18.19
CA PRO A 221 -3.35 -19.32 18.84
C PRO A 221 -2.66 -20.68 18.74
N LEU A 222 -2.24 -21.24 19.88
CA LEU A 222 -1.97 -22.67 19.94
C LEU A 222 -3.18 -23.31 19.26
N ILE A 223 -2.93 -24.10 18.20
CA ILE A 223 -4.01 -24.76 17.46
C ILE A 223 -4.86 -25.46 18.51
N SER A 224 -6.09 -25.00 18.69
CA SER A 224 -6.97 -25.58 19.70
C SER A 224 -7.29 -27.00 19.24
N GLU A 225 -7.15 -27.97 20.13
CA GLU A 225 -7.57 -29.36 19.87
C GLU A 225 -9.04 -29.42 19.41
N LEU A 226 -9.87 -28.48 19.86
CA LEU A 226 -11.26 -28.33 19.40
C LEU A 226 -11.35 -27.92 17.93
N SER A 227 -10.44 -27.08 17.43
CA SER A 227 -10.37 -26.71 16.02
C SER A 227 -9.97 -27.90 15.18
N LEU A 228 -8.99 -28.69 15.62
CA LEU A 228 -8.58 -29.93 14.98
C LEU A 228 -9.74 -30.93 14.90
N LEU A 229 -10.46 -31.12 16.00
CA LEU A 229 -11.67 -31.97 16.07
C LEU A 229 -12.77 -31.49 15.12
N ARG A 230 -13.01 -30.17 15.03
CA ARG A 230 -14.00 -29.60 14.11
C ARG A 230 -13.60 -29.81 12.65
N THR A 231 -12.31 -29.72 12.34
CA THR A 231 -11.77 -30.01 11.00
C THR A 231 -12.03 -31.47 10.61
N VAL A 232 -11.73 -32.41 11.51
CA VAL A 232 -11.98 -33.85 11.25
C VAL A 232 -13.49 -34.16 11.12
N GLN A 233 -14.35 -33.43 11.84
CA GLN A 233 -15.81 -33.55 11.70
C GLN A 233 -16.36 -33.04 10.35
N GLN A 234 -15.58 -32.31 9.55
CA GLN A 234 -16.01 -31.93 8.20
C GLN A 234 -15.91 -33.08 7.20
N ILE A 235 -15.23 -34.18 7.57
CA ILE A 235 -15.11 -35.34 6.69
C ILE A 235 -16.47 -36.07 6.64
N PRO A 236 -17.00 -36.39 5.45
CA PRO A 236 -18.28 -37.06 5.31
C PRO A 236 -18.36 -38.37 6.13
N GLY A 237 -19.42 -38.51 6.93
CA GLY A 237 -19.63 -39.69 7.79
C GLY A 237 -18.83 -39.70 9.11
N VAL A 238 -18.02 -38.67 9.39
CA VAL A 238 -17.25 -38.52 10.62
C VAL A 238 -17.95 -37.54 11.57
N GLY A 239 -18.69 -38.09 12.54
CA GLY A 239 -19.28 -37.31 13.64
C GLY A 239 -18.31 -37.05 14.81
N LYS A 240 -18.80 -36.39 15.86
CA LYS A 240 -18.02 -36.02 17.07
C LYS A 240 -17.23 -37.19 17.66
N THR A 241 -17.88 -38.34 17.88
CA THR A 241 -17.26 -39.52 18.50
C THR A 241 -16.18 -40.12 17.60
N LYS A 242 -16.48 -40.26 16.30
CA LYS A 242 -15.53 -40.81 15.33
C LYS A 242 -14.32 -39.90 15.13
N ALA A 243 -14.52 -38.58 15.16
CA ALA A 243 -13.43 -37.61 15.06
C ALA A 243 -12.43 -37.73 16.21
N VAL A 244 -12.92 -37.94 17.45
CA VAL A 244 -12.05 -38.17 18.61
C VAL A 244 -11.24 -39.46 18.45
N LEU A 245 -11.91 -40.56 18.09
CA LEU A 245 -11.25 -41.86 17.93
C LEU A 245 -10.22 -41.85 16.78
N LEU A 246 -10.52 -41.16 15.68
CA LEU A 246 -9.58 -40.97 14.58
C LEU A 246 -8.37 -40.16 15.01
N LEU A 247 -8.54 -39.08 15.76
CA LEU A 247 -7.42 -38.27 16.26
C LEU A 247 -6.61 -38.96 17.37
N GLN A 248 -7.20 -39.91 18.11
CA GLN A 248 -6.46 -40.76 19.04
C GLN A 248 -5.52 -41.72 18.31
N LYS A 249 -5.96 -42.29 17.17
CA LYS A 249 -5.14 -43.20 16.36
C LYS A 249 -4.19 -42.47 15.41
N PHE A 250 -4.62 -41.33 14.87
CA PHE A 250 -3.89 -40.49 13.93
C PHE A 250 -3.80 -39.06 14.48
N PRO A 251 -2.78 -38.75 15.32
CA PRO A 251 -2.67 -37.48 16.04
C PRO A 251 -2.46 -36.22 15.17
N SER A 252 -2.46 -36.34 13.84
CA SER A 252 -2.42 -35.21 12.92
C SER A 252 -3.27 -35.45 11.67
N ILE A 253 -3.75 -34.36 11.06
CA ILE A 253 -4.47 -34.44 9.77
C ILE A 253 -3.62 -35.09 8.68
N GLN A 254 -2.30 -34.86 8.70
CA GLN A 254 -1.37 -35.47 7.75
C GLN A 254 -1.31 -37.01 7.90
N GLN A 255 -1.27 -37.52 9.13
CA GLN A 255 -1.31 -38.96 9.36
C GLN A 255 -2.67 -39.56 9.00
N LEU A 256 -3.75 -38.82 9.26
CA LEU A 256 -5.10 -39.23 8.88
C LEU A 256 -5.28 -39.28 7.36
N SER A 257 -4.72 -38.32 6.62
CA SER A 257 -4.80 -38.27 5.15
C SER A 257 -4.02 -39.39 4.47
N ASN A 258 -2.91 -39.83 5.09
CA ASN A 258 -2.06 -40.90 4.58
C ASN A 258 -2.47 -42.29 5.08
N ALA A 259 -3.51 -42.38 5.92
CA ALA A 259 -3.98 -43.64 6.45
C ALA A 259 -4.63 -44.49 5.34
N SER A 260 -4.28 -45.77 5.32
CA SER A 260 -4.88 -46.74 4.40
C SER A 260 -6.29 -47.13 4.87
N VAL A 261 -7.15 -47.60 3.96
CA VAL A 261 -8.49 -48.11 4.30
C VAL A 261 -8.47 -49.15 5.44
N PRO A 262 -7.60 -50.19 5.44
CA PRO A 262 -7.57 -51.17 6.54
C PRO A 262 -7.13 -50.56 7.88
N ASP A 263 -6.37 -49.47 7.88
CA ASP A 263 -6.02 -48.77 9.12
C ASP A 263 -7.18 -47.95 9.69
N LEU A 264 -8.11 -47.49 8.83
CA LEU A 264 -9.28 -46.69 9.20
C LEU A 264 -10.48 -47.55 9.63
N GLU A 265 -10.66 -48.72 9.02
CA GLU A 265 -11.72 -49.69 9.30
C GLU A 265 -11.97 -49.99 10.78
N PRO A 266 -10.96 -50.31 11.61
CA PRO A 266 -11.17 -50.63 13.02
C PRO A 266 -11.68 -49.45 13.86
N VAL A 267 -11.61 -48.22 13.35
CA VAL A 267 -12.02 -47.01 14.06
C VAL A 267 -13.42 -46.54 13.64
N VAL A 268 -13.73 -46.59 12.35
CA VAL A 268 -14.95 -45.96 11.80
C VAL A 268 -15.91 -46.92 11.08
N GLY A 269 -15.47 -48.16 10.84
CA GLY A 269 -16.17 -49.18 10.06
C GLY A 269 -15.89 -49.08 8.54
N PRO A 270 -16.16 -50.15 7.77
CA PRO A 270 -15.75 -50.29 6.37
C PRO A 270 -16.31 -49.20 5.44
N ALA A 271 -17.61 -48.91 5.52
CA ALA A 271 -18.23 -47.89 4.68
C ALA A 271 -17.65 -46.48 4.93
N VAL A 272 -17.41 -46.13 6.20
CA VAL A 272 -16.87 -44.80 6.55
C VAL A 272 -15.37 -44.72 6.29
N ALA A 273 -14.63 -45.82 6.45
CA ALA A 273 -13.20 -45.89 6.11
C ALA A 273 -12.97 -45.60 4.62
N GLN A 274 -13.81 -46.17 3.74
CA GLN A 274 -13.79 -45.89 2.30
C GLN A 274 -14.13 -44.43 2.00
N HIS A 275 -15.15 -43.85 2.66
CA HIS A 275 -15.48 -42.43 2.49
C HIS A 275 -14.35 -41.49 2.96
N VAL A 276 -13.71 -41.79 4.10
CA VAL A 276 -12.60 -40.99 4.64
C VAL A 276 -11.39 -41.08 3.73
N HIS A 277 -10.99 -42.29 3.32
CA HIS A 277 -9.86 -42.47 2.42
C HIS A 277 -10.14 -41.83 1.04
N GLY A 278 -11.32 -42.07 0.48
CA GLY A 278 -11.77 -41.46 -0.76
C GLY A 278 -11.87 -39.94 -0.69
N PHE A 279 -12.18 -39.35 0.47
CA PHE A 279 -12.18 -37.90 0.66
C PHE A 279 -10.78 -37.28 0.48
N PHE A 280 -9.72 -38.00 0.86
CA PHE A 280 -8.34 -37.52 0.74
C PHE A 280 -7.67 -37.87 -0.60
N THR A 281 -8.09 -38.96 -1.26
CA THR A 281 -7.43 -39.47 -2.48
C THR A 281 -8.19 -39.21 -3.77
N GLN A 282 -9.47 -38.84 -3.72
CA GLN A 282 -10.19 -38.38 -4.92
C GLN A 282 -9.65 -37.02 -5.33
N SER A 283 -8.80 -37.01 -6.36
CA SER A 283 -8.46 -35.81 -7.12
C SER A 283 -9.69 -35.34 -7.89
N SER A 284 -10.17 -34.13 -7.57
CA SER A 284 -11.16 -33.41 -8.39
C SER A 284 -10.57 -32.94 -9.71
#